data_AF-A0A1B8G3D2-F1
#
_entry.id   AF-A0A1B8G3D2-F1
#
_cell.length_a   1.000
_cell.length_b   1.000
_cell.length_c   1.000
_cell.angle_alpha   90.00
_cell.angle_beta   90.00
_cell.angle_gamma   90.00
#
_symmetry.space_group_name_H-M   'P 1'
#
loop_
_entity.id
_entity.type
_entity.pdbx_description
1 polymer ?
#
loop_
_entity_poly.entity_id
_entity_poly.type
_entity_poly.pdbx_seq_one_letter_code
_entity_poly.pdbx_strand_id
1 'polypeptide(L)'
;MWPTEPTEPTTPTLLQAITPIPATYQDVERGLQRWGVRVPGAFSSPLRQSYGNWLTGAARVLAAGQLQELDLQAVRQQVQNSKKKRGGQRQLQKAELRAQKLAAAKARKESQALNQAQKQLHRAGIEARKQERLRKKSVAQLTKMGLPIPPELEDPIADPEAESESQYESASEGGRRSGSEGGGWESG
;
A
#
# COMPACT_ATOMS: atom_id res chain seq x y z
N MET A 1 86.82 4.18 -52.86
CA MET A 1 85.99 3.40 -51.92
C MET A 1 85.33 4.41 -50.99
N TRP A 2 84.00 4.55 -51.04
CA TRP A 2 83.22 5.33 -50.08
C TRP A 2 82.55 4.37 -49.09
N PRO A 3 82.36 4.78 -47.84
CA PRO A 3 81.07 4.54 -47.21
C PRO A 3 80.44 5.86 -46.71
N THR A 4 79.29 6.12 -47.32
CA THR A 4 78.18 7.00 -46.97
C THR A 4 77.83 7.04 -45.48
N GLU A 5 77.66 8.26 -44.96
CA GLU A 5 76.90 8.53 -43.73
C GLU A 5 75.47 8.00 -43.85
N PRO A 6 74.88 7.45 -42.78
CA PRO A 6 73.47 7.11 -42.77
C PRO A 6 72.64 8.37 -42.55
N THR A 7 72.06 8.91 -43.62
CA THR A 7 70.93 9.84 -43.54
C THR A 7 69.74 9.10 -42.94
N GLU A 8 69.35 9.44 -41.71
CA GLU A 8 68.13 8.90 -41.12
C GLU A 8 66.90 9.25 -41.98
N PRO A 9 65.97 8.31 -42.18
CA PRO A 9 64.72 8.62 -42.85
C PRO A 9 63.83 9.46 -41.93
N THR A 10 63.62 10.73 -42.30
CA THR A 10 62.55 11.58 -41.76
C THR A 10 61.23 10.84 -41.91
N THR A 11 60.78 10.25 -40.80
CA THR A 11 59.46 9.64 -40.68
C THR A 11 58.43 10.73 -40.92
N PRO A 12 57.47 10.57 -41.86
CA PRO A 12 56.43 11.56 -42.04
C PRO A 12 55.57 11.59 -40.78
N THR A 13 55.71 12.66 -40.00
CA THR A 13 54.84 12.99 -38.87
C THR A 13 53.40 12.96 -39.38
N LEU A 14 52.67 11.90 -38.98
CA LEU A 14 51.24 11.78 -39.21
C LEU A 14 50.57 13.10 -38.82
N LEU A 15 49.88 13.69 -39.79
CA LEU A 15 49.07 14.89 -39.62
C LEU A 15 48.20 14.71 -38.39
N GLN A 16 48.59 15.38 -37.29
CA GLN A 16 47.79 15.43 -36.08
C GLN A 16 46.40 15.94 -36.46
N ALA A 17 45.36 15.21 -36.08
CA ALA A 17 43.98 15.59 -36.33
C ALA A 17 43.75 17.04 -35.88
N ILE A 18 43.55 17.94 -36.85
CA ILE A 18 43.60 19.40 -36.65
C ILE A 18 42.45 19.90 -35.75
N THR A 19 41.43 19.06 -35.50
CA THR A 19 40.45 19.17 -34.41
C THR A 19 39.84 17.80 -34.09
N PRO A 20 39.74 17.38 -32.82
CA PRO A 20 38.98 16.18 -32.46
C PRO A 20 37.50 16.37 -32.79
N ILE A 21 36.84 15.29 -33.21
CA ILE A 21 35.37 15.27 -33.37
C ILE A 21 34.76 15.53 -31.98
N PRO A 22 33.90 16.55 -31.84
CA PRO A 22 33.31 16.84 -30.54
C PRO A 22 32.43 15.67 -30.09
N ALA A 23 32.68 15.17 -28.88
CA ALA A 23 31.94 14.05 -28.30
C ALA A 23 30.87 14.52 -27.30
N THR A 24 30.96 15.78 -26.86
CA THR A 24 30.05 16.39 -25.89
C THR A 24 29.58 17.76 -26.36
N TYR A 25 28.44 18.21 -25.82
CA TYR A 25 27.90 19.54 -26.08
C TYR A 25 28.91 20.67 -25.78
N GLN A 26 29.69 20.53 -24.70
CA GLN A 26 30.74 21.48 -24.35
C GLN A 26 31.88 21.53 -25.37
N ASP A 27 32.20 20.39 -26.00
CA ASP A 27 33.21 20.35 -27.07
C ASP A 27 32.74 21.14 -28.29
N VAL A 28 31.45 21.04 -28.62
CA VAL A 28 30.84 21.79 -29.73
C VAL A 28 30.79 23.29 -29.41
N GLU A 29 30.44 23.69 -28.19
CA GLU A 29 30.43 25.10 -27.75
C GLU A 29 31.82 25.72 -27.82
N ARG A 30 32.83 25.05 -27.27
CA ARG A 30 34.23 25.50 -27.35
C ARG A 30 34.70 25.58 -28.81
N GLY A 31 34.28 24.64 -29.65
CA GLY A 31 34.52 24.66 -31.09
C GLY A 31 33.91 25.92 -31.74
N LEU A 32 32.63 26.18 -31.51
CA LEU A 32 31.92 27.35 -32.04
C LEU A 32 32.61 28.66 -31.60
N GLN A 33 32.97 28.79 -30.33
CA GLN A 33 33.70 29.98 -29.84
C GLN A 33 35.08 30.13 -30.48
N ARG A 34 35.85 29.04 -30.60
CA ARG A 34 37.19 29.04 -31.19
C ARG A 34 37.18 29.42 -32.67
N TRP A 35 36.23 28.91 -33.44
CA TRP A 35 36.15 29.15 -34.88
C TRP A 35 35.51 30.52 -35.20
N GLY A 36 34.58 30.99 -34.37
CA GLY A 36 33.94 32.30 -34.54
C GLY A 36 34.91 33.49 -34.54
N VAL A 37 36.02 33.41 -33.80
CA VAL A 37 37.05 34.46 -33.73
C VAL A 37 38.07 34.35 -34.88
N ARG A 38 38.32 33.14 -35.38
CA ARG A 38 39.46 32.84 -36.27
C ARG A 38 39.11 32.92 -37.77
N VAL A 39 37.87 32.61 -38.13
CA VAL A 39 37.40 32.52 -39.52
C VAL A 39 37.02 33.85 -40.20
N PRO A 40 36.60 34.94 -39.51
CA PRO A 40 36.10 36.14 -40.20
C PRO A 40 37.14 36.85 -41.07
N GLY A 41 38.43 36.79 -40.73
CA GLY A 41 39.51 37.58 -41.37
C GLY A 41 39.58 37.50 -42.89
N ALA A 42 39.22 36.34 -43.48
CA ALA A 42 39.42 36.04 -44.89
C ALA A 42 38.15 36.15 -45.76
N PHE A 43 36.98 36.44 -45.18
CA PHE A 43 35.72 36.46 -45.90
C PHE A 43 35.25 37.86 -46.27
N SER A 44 34.63 37.99 -47.44
CA SER A 44 33.94 39.21 -47.87
C SER A 44 32.74 39.52 -46.96
N SER A 45 32.31 40.79 -46.93
CA SER A 45 31.24 41.29 -46.05
C SER A 45 29.95 40.43 -46.04
N PRO A 46 29.40 39.99 -47.20
CA PRO A 46 28.18 39.17 -47.22
C PRO A 46 28.39 37.77 -46.62
N LEU A 47 29.54 37.15 -46.87
CA LEU A 47 29.89 35.83 -46.34
C LEU A 47 30.17 35.87 -44.84
N ARG A 48 30.80 36.95 -44.34
CA ARG A 48 30.96 37.19 -42.90
C ARG A 48 29.63 37.21 -42.16
N GLN A 49 28.64 37.89 -42.73
CA GLN A 49 27.33 38.06 -42.10
C GLN A 49 26.51 36.76 -42.14
N SER A 50 26.58 36.02 -43.26
CA SER A 50 25.99 34.68 -43.36
C SER A 50 26.61 33.71 -42.33
N TYR A 51 27.94 33.72 -42.19
CA TYR A 51 28.66 32.91 -41.20
C TYR A 51 28.27 33.27 -39.76
N GLY A 52 28.19 34.56 -39.42
CA GLY A 52 27.77 35.01 -38.09
C GLY A 52 26.34 34.59 -37.74
N ASN A 53 25.42 34.67 -38.71
CA ASN A 53 24.05 34.21 -38.55
C ASN A 53 23.97 32.70 -38.32
N TRP A 54 24.73 31.91 -39.08
CA TRP A 54 24.82 30.46 -38.90
C TRP A 54 25.37 30.08 -37.52
N LEU A 55 26.43 30.75 -37.07
CA LEU A 55 27.06 30.51 -35.77
C LEU A 55 26.09 30.79 -34.61
N THR A 56 25.35 31.88 -34.72
CA THR A 56 24.30 32.26 -33.76
C THR A 56 23.15 31.25 -33.75
N GLY A 57 22.71 30.80 -34.93
CA GLY A 57 21.68 29.77 -35.06
C GLY A 57 22.12 28.43 -34.48
N ALA A 58 23.35 28.00 -34.77
CA ALA A 58 23.93 26.76 -34.26
C ALA A 58 24.01 26.76 -32.72
N ALA A 59 24.47 27.87 -32.11
CA ALA A 59 24.50 28.01 -30.67
C ALA A 59 23.10 27.90 -30.03
N ARG A 60 22.07 28.50 -30.66
CA ARG A 60 20.68 28.41 -30.19
C ARG A 60 20.13 26.98 -30.25
N VAL A 61 20.35 26.28 -31.36
CA VAL A 61 19.92 24.88 -31.53
C VAL A 61 20.62 23.97 -30.53
N LEU A 62 21.91 24.23 -30.26
CA LEU A 62 22.68 23.47 -29.29
C LEU A 62 22.16 23.65 -27.86
N ALA A 63 21.89 24.89 -27.44
CA ALA A 63 21.31 25.18 -26.13
C ALA A 63 19.92 24.54 -25.95
N ALA A 64 19.09 24.54 -27.00
CA ALA A 64 17.81 23.84 -27.00
C ALA A 64 17.97 22.33 -26.84
N GLY A 65 18.99 21.74 -27.49
CA GLY A 65 19.33 20.32 -27.34
C GLY A 65 19.74 19.95 -25.91
N GLN A 66 20.58 20.77 -25.27
CA GLN A 66 20.97 20.55 -23.87
C GLN A 66 19.78 20.66 -22.91
N LEU A 67 18.91 21.65 -23.11
CA LEU A 67 17.71 21.80 -22.30
C LEU A 67 16.79 20.57 -22.43
N GLN A 68 16.60 20.07 -23.65
CA GLN A 68 15.79 18.88 -23.91
C GLN A 68 16.37 17.63 -23.25
N GLU A 69 17.70 17.48 -23.21
CA GLU A 69 18.35 16.35 -22.53
C GLU A 69 18.18 16.41 -21.01
N LEU A 70 18.26 17.61 -20.42
CA LEU A 70 17.98 17.83 -19.00
C LEU A 70 16.53 17.54 -18.65
N ASP A 71 15.58 17.99 -19.48
CA ASP A 71 14.16 17.70 -19.29
C ASP A 71 13.88 16.19 -19.36
N LEU A 72 14.51 15.49 -20.31
CA LEU A 72 14.42 14.03 -20.41
C LEU A 72 14.97 13.33 -19.15
N GLN A 73 16.09 13.81 -18.59
CA GLN A 73 16.62 13.29 -17.34
C GLN A 73 15.67 13.54 -16.16
N ALA A 74 15.12 14.75 -16.04
CA ALA A 74 14.18 15.12 -14.99
C ALA A 74 12.93 14.24 -15.03
N VAL A 75 12.35 14.03 -16.21
CA VAL A 75 11.19 13.14 -16.42
C VAL A 75 11.52 11.70 -16.04
N ARG A 76 12.68 11.18 -16.46
CA ARG A 76 13.12 9.82 -16.08
C ARG A 76 13.23 9.68 -14.57
N GLN A 77 13.82 10.66 -13.89
CA GLN A 77 13.98 10.64 -12.44
C GLN A 77 12.63 10.69 -11.72
N GLN A 78 11.71 11.51 -12.19
CA GLN A 78 10.34 11.60 -11.65
C GLN A 78 9.58 10.28 -11.79
N VAL A 79 9.68 9.60 -12.94
CA VAL A 79 9.06 8.30 -13.16
C VAL A 79 9.62 7.25 -12.20
N GLN A 80 10.94 7.20 -12.02
CA GLN A 80 11.58 6.25 -11.10
C GLN A 80 11.16 6.48 -9.64
N ASN A 81 11.15 7.75 -9.21
CA ASN A 81 10.71 8.12 -7.86
C ASN A 81 9.24 7.78 -7.62
N SER A 82 8.38 7.99 -8.62
CA SER A 82 6.95 7.64 -8.55
C SER A 82 6.74 6.13 -8.44
N LYS A 83 7.52 5.34 -9.17
CA LYS A 83 7.47 3.86 -9.12
C LYS A 83 7.87 3.34 -7.73
N LYS A 84 8.92 3.91 -7.12
CA LYS A 84 9.37 3.56 -5.77
C LYS A 84 8.29 3.85 -4.71
N LYS A 85 7.68 5.05 -4.74
CA LYS A 85 6.60 5.44 -3.81
C LYS A 85 5.39 4.50 -3.91
N ARG A 86 4.94 4.18 -5.13
CA ARG A 86 3.82 3.24 -5.35
C ARG A 86 4.12 1.83 -4.82
N GLY A 87 5.37 1.37 -4.95
CA GLY A 87 5.81 0.07 -4.43
C GLY A 87 5.70 -0.02 -2.91
N GLY A 88 6.19 0.99 -2.18
CA GLY A 88 6.13 1.05 -0.72
C GLY A 88 4.69 1.14 -0.19
N GLN A 89 3.86 2.00 -0.78
CA GLN A 89 2.46 2.13 -0.38
C GLN A 89 1.67 0.83 -0.55
N ARG A 90 1.90 0.09 -1.64
CA ARG A 90 1.24 -1.21 -1.87
C ARG A 90 1.68 -2.29 -0.88
N GLN A 91 2.91 -2.23 -0.39
CA GLN A 91 3.42 -3.16 0.63
C GLN A 91 2.81 -2.86 2.00
N LEU A 92 2.72 -1.59 2.39
CA LEU A 92 2.07 -1.17 3.63
C LEU A 92 0.59 -1.59 3.66
N GLN A 93 -0.17 -1.30 2.60
CA GLN A 93 -1.57 -1.73 2.50
C GLN A 93 -1.73 -3.24 2.59
N LYS A 94 -0.81 -4.03 2.01
CA LYS A 94 -0.84 -5.49 2.13
C LYS A 94 -0.54 -5.96 3.55
N ALA A 95 0.41 -5.34 4.25
CA ALA A 95 0.74 -5.67 5.63
C ALA A 95 -0.43 -5.35 6.57
N GLU A 96 -1.04 -4.18 6.40
CA GLU A 96 -2.20 -3.75 7.17
C GLU A 96 -3.40 -4.68 6.96
N LEU A 97 -3.72 -5.03 5.71
CA LEU A 97 -4.79 -5.99 5.40
C LEU A 97 -4.53 -7.36 6.03
N ARG A 98 -3.27 -7.82 6.06
CA ARG A 98 -2.91 -9.09 6.71
C ARG A 98 -3.11 -9.00 8.23
N ALA A 99 -2.68 -7.91 8.86
CA ALA A 99 -2.89 -7.68 10.29
C ALA A 99 -4.38 -7.66 10.64
N GLN A 100 -5.19 -6.96 9.84
CA GLN A 100 -6.65 -6.91 10.03
C GLN A 100 -7.29 -8.29 9.89
N LYS A 101 -6.89 -9.09 8.89
CA LYS A 101 -7.40 -10.47 8.72
C LYS A 101 -7.05 -11.36 9.91
N LEU A 102 -5.84 -11.24 10.46
CA LEU A 102 -5.43 -12.00 11.65
C LEU A 102 -6.23 -11.58 12.88
N ALA A 103 -6.42 -10.27 13.09
CA ALA A 103 -7.25 -9.75 14.17
C ALA A 103 -8.71 -10.24 14.05
N ALA A 104 -9.30 -10.13 12.86
CA ALA A 104 -10.66 -10.61 12.60
C ALA A 104 -10.81 -12.13 12.79
N ALA A 105 -9.80 -12.92 12.41
CA ALA A 105 -9.81 -14.36 12.63
C ALA A 105 -9.77 -14.73 14.12
N LYS A 106 -8.99 -14.00 14.94
CA LYS A 106 -8.95 -14.19 16.40
C LYS A 106 -10.30 -13.83 17.03
N ALA A 107 -10.83 -12.65 16.73
CA ALA A 107 -12.13 -12.19 17.25
C ALA A 107 -13.28 -13.14 16.88
N ARG A 108 -13.26 -13.72 15.67
CA ARG A 108 -14.24 -14.75 15.26
C ARG A 108 -14.14 -16.03 16.08
N LYS A 109 -12.93 -16.49 16.40
CA LYS A 109 -12.74 -17.68 17.23
C LYS A 109 -13.22 -17.44 18.66
N GLU A 110 -12.92 -16.28 19.22
CA GLU A 110 -13.39 -15.86 20.54
C GLU A 110 -14.91 -15.80 20.59
N SER A 111 -15.55 -15.11 19.65
CA SER A 111 -17.01 -15.03 19.61
C SER A 111 -17.67 -16.39 19.36
N GLN A 112 -17.06 -17.25 18.56
CA GLN A 112 -17.54 -18.62 18.37
C GLN A 112 -17.47 -19.42 19.68
N ALA A 113 -16.38 -19.33 20.42
CA ALA A 113 -16.23 -20.00 21.72
C ALA A 113 -17.26 -19.50 22.73
N LEU A 114 -17.46 -18.18 22.82
CA LEU A 114 -18.48 -17.59 23.70
C LEU A 114 -19.90 -18.06 23.34
N ASN A 115 -20.26 -18.03 22.06
CA ASN A 115 -21.57 -18.49 21.60
C ASN A 115 -21.78 -20.00 21.84
N GLN A 116 -20.71 -20.80 21.74
CA GLN A 116 -20.79 -22.23 22.06
C GLN A 116 -21.00 -22.45 23.56
N ALA A 117 -20.26 -21.75 24.41
CA ALA A 117 -20.43 -21.79 25.86
C ALA A 117 -21.85 -21.35 26.26
N GLN A 118 -22.35 -20.25 25.71
CA GLN A 118 -23.71 -19.77 25.99
C GLN A 118 -24.77 -20.81 25.60
N LYS A 119 -24.62 -21.47 24.44
CA LYS A 119 -25.53 -22.56 24.02
C LYS A 119 -25.47 -23.77 24.95
N GLN A 120 -24.29 -24.07 25.51
CA GLN A 120 -24.14 -25.15 26.49
C GLN A 120 -24.83 -24.80 27.80
N LEU A 121 -24.63 -23.59 28.31
CA LEU A 121 -25.32 -23.09 29.50
C LEU A 121 -26.84 -23.12 29.33
N HIS A 122 -27.34 -22.61 28.20
CA HIS A 122 -28.78 -22.63 27.90
C HIS A 122 -29.37 -24.04 27.88
N ARG A 123 -28.67 -25.00 27.27
CA ARG A 123 -29.10 -26.41 27.24
C ARG A 123 -29.12 -27.01 28.64
N ALA A 124 -28.05 -26.81 29.41
CA ALA A 124 -27.95 -27.27 30.78
C ALA A 124 -29.05 -26.65 31.67
N GLY A 125 -29.37 -25.36 31.48
CA GLY A 125 -30.44 -24.70 32.20
C GLY A 125 -31.84 -25.23 31.84
N ILE A 126 -32.09 -25.57 30.57
CA ILE A 126 -33.33 -26.27 30.18
C ILE A 126 -33.43 -27.64 30.87
N GLU A 127 -32.34 -28.40 30.90
CA GLU A 127 -32.31 -29.72 31.53
C GLU A 127 -32.52 -29.63 33.04
N ALA A 128 -31.84 -28.70 33.72
CA ALA A 128 -32.02 -28.42 35.15
C ALA A 128 -33.48 -28.07 35.46
N ARG A 129 -34.10 -27.17 34.68
CA ARG A 129 -35.53 -26.81 34.85
C ARG A 129 -36.47 -27.99 34.65
N LYS A 130 -36.17 -28.91 33.72
CA LYS A 130 -36.95 -30.14 33.53
C LYS A 130 -36.81 -31.07 34.73
N GLN A 131 -35.60 -31.27 35.23
CA GLN A 131 -35.36 -32.10 36.40
C GLN A 131 -36.01 -31.52 37.65
N GLU A 132 -35.94 -30.20 37.87
CA GLU A 132 -36.61 -29.55 39.00
C GLU A 132 -38.13 -29.69 38.94
N ARG A 133 -38.72 -29.65 37.73
CA ARG A 133 -40.16 -29.95 37.57
C ARG A 133 -40.49 -31.38 37.97
N LEU A 134 -39.63 -32.35 37.63
CA LEU A 134 -39.81 -33.75 38.03
C LEU A 134 -39.64 -33.92 39.55
N ARG A 135 -38.61 -33.30 40.16
CA ARG A 135 -38.39 -33.28 41.62
C ARG A 135 -39.60 -32.70 42.35
N LYS A 136 -40.09 -31.54 41.93
CA LYS A 136 -41.30 -30.91 42.52
C LYS A 136 -42.51 -31.83 42.42
N LYS A 137 -42.67 -32.55 41.31
CA LYS A 137 -43.77 -33.49 41.11
C LYS A 137 -43.68 -34.71 42.05
N SER A 138 -42.49 -35.29 42.23
CA SER A 138 -42.31 -36.43 43.14
C SER A 138 -42.46 -36.02 44.61
N VAL A 139 -41.88 -34.88 45.00
CA VAL A 139 -42.05 -34.30 46.33
C VAL A 139 -43.53 -34.07 46.63
N ALA A 140 -44.28 -33.43 45.73
CA ALA A 140 -45.70 -33.21 45.92
C ALA A 140 -46.51 -34.52 46.10
N GLN A 141 -46.13 -35.60 45.41
CA GLN A 141 -46.76 -36.90 45.56
C GLN A 141 -46.47 -37.54 46.93
N LEU A 142 -45.22 -37.52 47.38
CA LEU A 142 -44.83 -38.05 48.70
C LEU A 142 -45.52 -37.27 49.82
N THR A 143 -45.51 -35.94 49.74
CA THR A 143 -46.23 -35.07 50.69
C THR A 143 -47.72 -35.39 50.70
N LYS A 144 -48.34 -35.60 49.53
CA LYS A 144 -49.76 -35.99 49.43
C LYS A 144 -50.06 -37.33 50.09
N MET A 145 -49.12 -38.28 50.02
CA MET A 145 -49.23 -39.60 50.64
C MET A 145 -48.80 -39.61 52.12
N GLY A 146 -48.37 -38.47 52.68
CA GLY A 146 -47.87 -38.36 54.05
C GLY A 146 -46.55 -39.09 54.28
N LEU A 147 -45.80 -39.39 53.22
CA LEU A 147 -44.50 -40.07 53.27
C LEU A 147 -43.38 -39.03 53.49
N PRO A 148 -42.33 -39.39 54.26
CA PRO A 148 -41.16 -38.52 54.40
C PRO A 148 -40.46 -38.33 53.04
N ILE A 149 -39.98 -37.11 52.78
CA ILE A 149 -39.23 -36.79 51.57
C ILE A 149 -37.80 -37.33 51.74
N PRO A 150 -37.28 -38.11 50.77
CA PRO A 150 -35.91 -38.61 50.82
C PRO A 150 -34.90 -37.46 50.64
N PRO A 151 -33.70 -37.56 51.23
CA PRO A 151 -32.71 -36.49 51.22
C PRO A 151 -32.25 -36.08 49.81
N GLU A 152 -32.27 -37.00 48.83
CA GLU A 152 -31.94 -36.71 47.43
C GLU A 152 -32.90 -35.73 46.75
N LEU A 153 -34.12 -35.59 47.27
CA LEU A 153 -35.15 -34.69 46.74
C LEU A 153 -35.32 -33.45 47.62
N GLU A 154 -34.52 -33.28 48.66
CA GLU A 154 -34.65 -32.18 49.61
C GLU A 154 -34.15 -30.87 48.98
N ASP A 155 -32.99 -30.93 48.34
CA ASP A 155 -32.34 -29.78 47.70
C ASP A 155 -32.97 -29.42 46.34
N PRO A 156 -33.25 -28.12 46.09
CA PRO A 156 -33.62 -27.64 44.76
C PRO A 156 -32.47 -27.79 43.75
N ILE A 157 -32.80 -28.19 42.53
CA ILE A 157 -31.82 -28.27 41.44
C ILE A 157 -31.49 -26.86 40.94
N ALA A 158 -30.23 -26.46 41.04
CA ALA A 158 -29.73 -25.16 40.59
C ALA A 158 -29.76 -25.03 39.06
N ASP A 159 -30.16 -23.85 38.56
CA ASP A 159 -30.17 -23.54 37.13
C ASP A 159 -28.87 -22.81 36.75
N PRO A 160 -27.94 -23.46 36.03
CA PRO A 160 -26.66 -22.86 35.68
C PRO A 160 -26.79 -21.66 34.73
N GLU A 161 -27.92 -21.53 34.02
CA GLU A 161 -28.17 -20.36 33.18
C GLU A 161 -28.47 -19.15 34.07
N ALA A 162 -29.36 -19.28 35.06
CA ALA A 162 -29.78 -18.20 35.97
C ALA A 162 -28.61 -17.60 36.78
N GLU A 163 -27.63 -18.43 37.14
CA GLU A 163 -26.42 -17.98 37.84
C GLU A 163 -25.45 -17.19 36.94
N SER A 164 -25.52 -17.41 35.63
CA SER A 164 -24.70 -16.72 34.64
C SER A 164 -25.31 -15.41 34.11
N GLU A 165 -26.62 -15.20 34.34
CA GLU A 165 -27.32 -13.99 33.87
C GLU A 165 -26.89 -12.69 34.57
N SER A 166 -26.31 -12.80 35.77
CA SER A 166 -25.86 -11.64 36.55
C SER A 166 -24.66 -10.91 35.94
N GLN A 167 -24.01 -11.44 34.90
CA GLN A 167 -22.78 -10.86 34.35
C GLN A 167 -23.01 -9.99 33.09
N TYR A 168 -24.19 -10.04 32.46
CA TYR A 168 -24.44 -9.33 31.19
C TYR A 168 -25.50 -8.21 31.26
N GLU A 169 -26.23 -8.07 32.37
CA GLU A 169 -27.24 -7.00 32.52
C GLU A 169 -26.64 -5.59 32.65
N SER A 170 -25.35 -5.43 32.99
CA SER A 170 -24.73 -4.11 33.15
C SER A 170 -24.40 -3.36 31.84
N ALA A 171 -24.71 -3.91 30.66
CA ALA A 171 -24.28 -3.33 29.37
C ALA A 171 -25.39 -3.07 28.33
N SER A 172 -26.67 -3.36 28.62
CA SER A 172 -27.75 -3.32 27.61
C SER A 172 -28.92 -2.37 27.94
N GLU A 173 -28.68 -1.30 28.69
CA GLU A 173 -29.67 -0.22 28.82
C GLU A 173 -29.47 0.81 27.70
N GLY A 174 -29.89 0.45 26.48
CA GLY A 174 -29.59 1.24 25.29
C GLY A 174 -30.42 0.87 24.07
N GLY A 175 -31.74 1.05 24.16
CA GLY A 175 -32.57 1.34 23.00
C GLY A 175 -33.46 0.19 22.48
N ARG A 176 -34.77 0.46 22.47
CA ARG A 176 -35.65 0.35 21.29
C ARG A 176 -37.10 0.68 21.67
N ARG A 177 -37.57 1.89 21.33
CA ARG A 177 -39.01 2.16 21.10
C ARG A 177 -39.26 1.89 19.61
N SER A 178 -39.91 0.76 19.33
CA SER A 178 -40.37 0.40 17.99
C SER A 178 -41.70 1.12 17.73
N GLY A 179 -41.72 2.04 16.77
CA GLY A 179 -42.96 2.63 16.25
C GLY A 179 -43.62 1.65 15.28
N SER A 180 -44.88 1.31 15.54
CA SER A 180 -45.76 0.59 14.63
C SER A 180 -46.68 1.60 13.95
N GLU A 181 -46.43 1.91 12.68
CA GLU A 181 -47.41 2.58 11.81
C GLU A 181 -48.16 1.51 11.01
N GLY A 182 -49.47 1.42 11.28
CA GLY A 182 -50.39 0.54 10.58
C GLY A 182 -50.85 1.17 9.26
N GLY A 183 -50.64 0.46 8.16
CA GLY A 183 -51.22 0.79 6.85
C GLY A 183 -52.64 0.24 6.72
N GLY A 184 -53.59 1.15 6.56
CA GLY A 184 -54.99 0.87 6.23
C GLY A 184 -55.13 0.36 4.80
N TRP A 185 -56.07 -0.57 4.60
CA TRP A 185 -56.45 -1.08 3.29
C TRP A 185 -57.80 -0.45 2.94
N GLU A 186 -57.78 0.41 1.92
CA GLU A 186 -58.96 0.97 1.28
C GLU A 186 -59.46 -0.06 0.25
N SER A 187 -60.72 -0.51 0.40
CA SER A 187 -61.37 -1.40 -0.56
C SER A 187 -62.16 -0.58 -1.58
N GLY A 188 -61.91 -0.84 -2.87
CA GLY A 188 -62.77 -0.43 -3.98
C GLY A 188 -63.84 -1.47 -4.29
#